data_AF-A0A3L7UZ73-F1
#
_entry.id   AF-A0A3L7UZ73-F1
#
_cell.length_a   1.000
_cell.length_b   1.000
_cell.length_c   1.000
_cell.angle_alpha   90.00
_cell.angle_beta   90.00
_cell.angle_gamma   90.00
#
_symmetry.space_group_name_H-M   'P 1'
#
loop_
_entity.id
_entity.type
_entity.pdbx_description
1 polymer ?
#
loop_
_entity_poly.entity_id
_entity_poly.type
_entity_poly.pdbx_seq_one_letter_code
_entity_poly.pdbx_strand_id
1 'polypeptide(L)'
;MHDMSEPTRLCSEFEQNCLTVLNCYAVRDAACKATLNDYAGWLDRIQDVPGIEKNSLTSIHGFLIAQGLIRFEFNGRSVGLQYQVSPQGRESIARDSVSVSDDPRCELSVADSESVSHAA
;
A
#
# COMPACT_ATOMS: atom_id res chain seq x y z
N MET A 1 -30.03 -33.28 0.01
CA MET A 1 -28.76 -32.86 -0.59
C MET A 1 -28.50 -31.45 -0.10
N HIS A 2 -27.64 -31.28 0.91
CA HIS A 2 -27.27 -29.97 1.41
C HIS A 2 -26.08 -29.48 0.60
N ASP A 3 -26.28 -28.36 -0.08
CA ASP A 3 -25.27 -27.59 -0.79
C ASP A 3 -24.25 -27.03 0.22
N MET A 4 -22.98 -27.31 0.01
CA MET A 4 -21.85 -27.01 0.90
C MET A 4 -20.66 -26.54 0.08
N SER A 5 -20.79 -25.44 -0.67
CA SER A 5 -19.63 -24.79 -1.32
C SER A 5 -19.87 -23.32 -1.64
N GLU A 6 -19.88 -22.44 -0.63
CA GLU A 6 -19.59 -21.01 -0.83
C GLU A 6 -18.60 -20.39 0.21
N PRO A 7 -17.37 -20.89 0.43
CA PRO A 7 -16.33 -20.10 1.11
C PRO A 7 -15.46 -19.25 0.16
N THR A 8 -15.46 -19.50 -1.15
CA THR A 8 -14.43 -18.97 -2.07
C THR A 8 -14.66 -17.53 -2.52
N ARG A 9 -15.91 -17.02 -2.51
CA ARG A 9 -16.26 -15.72 -3.13
C ARG A 9 -15.82 -14.49 -2.33
N LEU A 10 -15.83 -14.57 -1.01
CA LEU A 10 -15.47 -13.42 -0.16
C LEU A 10 -13.96 -13.12 -0.21
N CYS A 11 -13.14 -14.16 -0.32
CA CYS A 11 -11.69 -14.01 -0.50
C CYS A 11 -11.37 -13.33 -1.84
N SER A 12 -12.10 -13.68 -2.91
CA SER A 12 -11.92 -13.05 -4.22
C SER A 12 -12.41 -11.60 -4.26
N GLU A 13 -13.49 -11.25 -3.55
CA GLU A 13 -13.98 -9.87 -3.49
C GLU A 13 -13.00 -8.95 -2.73
N PHE A 14 -12.48 -9.41 -1.59
CA PHE A 14 -11.50 -8.64 -0.84
C PHE A 14 -10.20 -8.44 -1.63
N GLU A 15 -9.69 -9.47 -2.29
CA GLU A 15 -8.53 -9.36 -3.18
C GLU A 15 -8.79 -8.35 -4.31
N GLN A 16 -9.95 -8.43 -4.97
CA GLN A 16 -10.32 -7.48 -6.01
C GLN A 16 -10.39 -6.04 -5.49
N ASN A 17 -10.93 -5.85 -4.29
CA ASN A 17 -10.98 -4.54 -3.62
C ASN A 17 -9.57 -4.03 -3.30
N CYS A 18 -8.66 -4.92 -2.87
CA CYS A 18 -7.25 -4.58 -2.66
C CYS A 18 -6.56 -4.13 -3.96
N LEU A 19 -6.74 -4.88 -5.05
CA LEU A 19 -6.21 -4.52 -6.37
C LEU A 19 -6.78 -3.19 -6.87
N THR A 20 -8.06 -2.95 -6.64
CA THR A 20 -8.73 -1.70 -7.02
C THR A 20 -8.10 -0.52 -6.28
N VAL A 21 -7.95 -0.60 -4.96
CA VAL A 21 -7.32 0.46 -4.15
C VAL A 21 -5.86 0.67 -4.56
N LEU A 22 -5.10 -0.40 -4.79
CA LEU A 22 -3.70 -0.34 -5.21
C LEU A 22 -3.56 0.35 -6.58
N ASN A 23 -4.44 0.02 -7.53
CA ASN A 23 -4.53 0.69 -8.82
C ASN A 23 -4.89 2.17 -8.69
N CYS A 24 -5.81 2.54 -7.79
CA CYS A 24 -6.13 3.95 -7.57
C CYS A 24 -4.91 4.75 -7.13
N TYR A 25 -4.04 4.20 -6.28
CA TYR A 25 -2.77 4.85 -5.93
C TYR A 25 -1.84 4.97 -7.13
N ALA A 26 -1.70 3.92 -7.95
CA ALA A 26 -0.84 3.97 -9.13
C ALA A 26 -1.31 5.01 -10.17
N VAL A 27 -2.62 5.10 -10.40
CA VAL A 27 -3.21 6.11 -11.30
C VAL A 27 -2.98 7.53 -10.77
N ARG A 28 -3.19 7.76 -9.47
CA ARG A 28 -2.91 9.07 -8.85
C ARG A 28 -1.43 9.43 -8.90
N ASP A 29 -0.54 8.47 -8.67
CA ASP A 29 0.90 8.66 -8.74
C ASP A 29 1.33 9.10 -10.15
N ALA A 30 0.83 8.42 -11.18
CA ALA A 30 1.08 8.80 -12.57
C ALA A 30 0.52 10.20 -12.91
N ALA A 31 -0.68 10.53 -12.44
CA ALA A 31 -1.27 11.84 -12.64
C ALA A 31 -0.47 12.96 -11.97
N CYS A 32 -0.03 12.77 -10.72
CA CYS A 32 0.82 13.73 -10.01
C CYS A 32 2.17 13.90 -10.70
N LYS A 33 2.84 12.81 -11.11
CA LYS A 33 4.09 12.87 -11.88
C LYS A 33 3.96 13.67 -13.17
N ALA A 34 2.82 13.57 -13.85
CA ALA A 34 2.58 14.29 -15.09
C ALA A 34 2.28 15.78 -14.92
N THR A 35 1.87 16.22 -13.73
CA THR A 35 1.30 17.56 -13.51
C THR A 35 2.05 18.42 -12.49
N LEU A 36 2.79 17.80 -11.56
CA LEU A 36 3.46 18.48 -10.46
C LEU A 36 4.98 18.35 -10.61
N ASN A 37 5.65 19.48 -10.83
CA ASN A 37 7.09 19.52 -11.08
C ASN A 37 7.93 19.06 -9.86
N ASP A 38 7.43 19.27 -8.64
CA ASP A 38 8.13 18.94 -7.38
C ASP A 38 7.50 17.73 -6.66
N TYR A 39 6.89 16.82 -7.42
CA TYR A 39 6.24 15.66 -6.84
C TYR A 39 7.26 14.64 -6.29
N ALA A 40 7.25 14.46 -4.96
CA ALA A 40 8.17 13.59 -4.24
C ALA A 40 7.80 12.09 -4.24
N GLY A 41 6.73 11.70 -4.94
CA GLY A 41 6.30 10.29 -5.02
C GLY A 41 5.40 9.81 -3.88
N TRP A 42 4.87 10.72 -3.06
CA TRP A 42 4.00 10.41 -1.92
C TRP A 42 2.61 11.03 -2.12
N LEU A 43 1.57 10.25 -1.80
CA LEU A 43 0.17 10.61 -1.98
C LEU A 43 -0.56 10.60 -0.65
N ASP A 44 -1.51 11.50 -0.49
CA ASP A 44 -2.44 11.44 0.65
C ASP A 44 -3.28 10.16 0.61
N ARG A 45 -3.72 9.73 1.80
CA ARG A 45 -4.62 8.57 1.94
C ARG A 45 -5.85 8.71 1.06
N ILE A 46 -6.14 7.68 0.27
CA ILE A 46 -7.40 7.57 -0.44
C ILE A 46 -8.54 7.36 0.56
N GLN A 47 -9.50 8.29 0.59
CA GLN A 47 -10.65 8.29 1.50
C GLN A 47 -11.94 7.75 0.86
N ASP A 48 -11.95 7.55 -0.46
CA ASP A 48 -13.11 7.12 -1.22
C ASP A 48 -12.66 6.40 -2.49
N VAL A 49 -13.27 5.25 -2.76
CA VAL A 49 -13.11 4.48 -4.00
C VAL A 49 -14.50 4.02 -4.44
N PRO A 50 -14.94 4.35 -5.67
CA PRO A 50 -16.24 3.92 -6.17
C PRO A 50 -16.43 2.41 -6.06
N GLY A 51 -17.56 1.98 -5.48
CA GLY A 51 -17.89 0.57 -5.31
C GLY A 51 -17.30 -0.11 -4.07
N ILE A 52 -16.44 0.57 -3.29
CA ILE A 52 -15.87 0.03 -2.05
C ILE A 52 -16.44 0.80 -0.86
N GLU A 53 -16.91 0.09 0.16
CA GLU A 53 -17.37 0.71 1.40
C GLU A 53 -16.22 1.45 2.11
N LYS A 54 -16.46 2.70 2.52
CA LYS A 54 -15.46 3.53 3.21
C LYS A 54 -14.88 2.85 4.45
N ASN A 55 -15.70 2.11 5.20
CA ASN A 55 -15.26 1.41 6.40
C ASN A 55 -14.26 0.27 6.08
N SER A 56 -14.37 -0.34 4.90
CA SER A 56 -13.46 -1.38 4.43
C SER A 56 -12.09 -0.84 4.03
N LEU A 57 -11.99 0.44 3.67
CA LEU A 57 -10.72 1.05 3.24
C LEU A 57 -9.64 0.96 4.32
N THR A 58 -9.96 1.09 5.61
CA THR A 58 -8.96 0.95 6.68
C THR A 58 -8.31 -0.43 6.66
N SER A 59 -9.12 -1.48 6.57
CA SER A 59 -8.62 -2.87 6.52
C SER A 59 -7.84 -3.15 5.23
N ILE A 60 -8.30 -2.62 4.09
CA ILE A 60 -7.61 -2.77 2.80
C ILE A 60 -6.22 -2.10 2.85
N HIS A 61 -6.11 -0.87 3.36
CA HIS A 61 -4.81 -0.21 3.51
C HIS A 61 -3.88 -1.00 4.43
N GLY A 62 -4.41 -1.49 5.56
CA GLY A 62 -3.63 -2.32 6.48
C GLY A 62 -3.10 -3.59 5.81
N PHE A 63 -3.93 -4.26 5.02
CA PHE A 63 -3.52 -5.43 4.25
C PHE A 63 -2.44 -5.10 3.22
N LEU A 64 -2.63 -4.06 2.41
CA LEU A 64 -1.65 -3.66 1.39
C LEU A 64 -0.30 -3.26 2.01
N ILE A 65 -0.30 -2.62 3.19
CA ILE A 65 0.92 -2.32 3.96
C ILE A 65 1.57 -3.61 4.43
N ALA A 66 0.80 -4.51 5.06
CA ALA A 66 1.32 -5.76 5.60
C ALA A 66 1.93 -6.67 4.52
N GLN A 67 1.38 -6.62 3.30
CA GLN A 67 1.91 -7.33 2.13
C GLN A 67 3.09 -6.61 1.46
N GLY A 68 3.49 -5.41 1.92
CA GLY A 68 4.56 -4.63 1.32
C GLY A 68 4.21 -4.01 -0.05
N LEU A 69 2.93 -4.00 -0.44
CA LEU A 69 2.45 -3.50 -1.72
C LEU A 69 2.35 -1.97 -1.75
N ILE A 70 2.12 -1.36 -0.59
CA ILE A 70 2.24 0.09 -0.39
C ILE A 70 3.16 0.39 0.81
N ARG A 71 3.90 1.49 0.69
CA ARG A 71 4.66 2.09 1.78
C ARG A 71 3.83 3.22 2.40
N PHE A 72 4.13 3.55 3.65
CA PHE A 72 3.53 4.69 4.32
C PHE A 72 4.59 5.50 5.06
N GLU A 73 4.35 6.80 5.18
CA GLU A 73 5.14 7.71 6.01
C GLU A 73 4.25 8.75 6.71
N PHE A 74 4.78 9.34 7.77
CA PHE A 74 4.15 10.46 8.45
C PHE A 74 4.73 11.77 7.92
N ASN A 75 3.89 12.60 7.32
CA ASN A 75 4.32 13.92 6.87
C ASN A 75 3.83 15.01 7.84
N GLY A 76 4.67 15.28 8.84
CA GLY A 76 4.48 16.35 9.82
C GLY A 76 3.19 16.25 10.65
N ARG A 77 2.85 17.35 11.32
CA ARG A 77 1.66 17.43 12.20
C ARG A 77 0.34 17.72 11.46
N SER A 78 0.41 18.09 10.18
CA SER A 78 -0.70 18.72 9.44
C SER A 78 -1.27 17.89 8.30
N VAL A 79 -0.51 16.97 7.69
CA VAL A 79 -0.95 16.23 6.49
C VAL A 79 -1.37 14.79 6.81
N GLY A 80 -0.85 14.22 7.90
CA GLY A 80 -1.19 12.87 8.35
C GLY A 80 -0.36 11.80 7.65
N LEU A 81 -1.00 10.68 7.30
CA LEU A 81 -0.35 9.54 6.64
C LEU A 81 -0.30 9.73 5.13
N GLN A 82 0.87 9.55 4.54
CA GLN A 82 1.06 9.50 3.10
C GLN A 82 1.49 8.10 2.66
N TYR A 83 1.23 7.79 1.40
CA TYR A 83 1.36 6.45 0.82
C TYR A 83 2.08 6.50 -0.51
N GLN A 84 2.80 5.42 -0.82
CA GLN A 84 3.47 5.22 -2.10
C GLN A 84 3.34 3.76 -2.54
N VAL A 85 3.03 3.52 -3.82
CA VAL A 85 3.05 2.16 -4.38
C VAL A 85 4.49 1.64 -4.44
N SER A 86 4.73 0.48 -3.84
CA SER A 86 6.06 -0.14 -3.87
C SER A 86 6.35 -0.77 -5.25
N PRO A 87 7.61 -1.15 -5.54
CA PRO A 87 7.92 -1.95 -6.73
C PRO A 87 7.06 -3.22 -6.82
N GLN A 88 6.94 -3.94 -5.70
CA GLN A 88 6.12 -5.14 -5.59
C GLN A 88 4.63 -4.86 -5.81
N GLY A 89 4.11 -3.74 -5.30
CA GLY A 89 2.74 -3.31 -5.57
C GLY A 89 2.46 -3.10 -7.06
N ARG A 90 3.43 -2.55 -7.80
CA ARG A 90 3.31 -2.41 -9.26
C ARG A 90 3.31 -3.76 -9.97
N GLU A 91 4.11 -4.72 -9.51
CA GLU A 91 4.08 -6.08 -10.05
C GLU A 91 2.75 -6.78 -9.78
N SER A 92 2.18 -6.62 -8.58
CA SER A 92 0.86 -7.14 -8.24
C SER A 92 -0.23 -6.59 -9.14
N ILE A 93 -0.20 -5.29 -9.44
CA ILE A 93 -1.10 -4.68 -10.45
C ILE A 93 -0.92 -5.34 -11.81
N ALA A 94 0.32 -5.49 -12.28
CA ALA A 94 0.60 -6.04 -13.61
C ALA A 94 0.16 -7.51 -13.76
N ARG A 95 0.16 -8.27 -12.66
CA ARG A 95 -0.27 -9.68 -12.60
C ARG A 95 -1.74 -9.86 -12.24
N ASP A 96 -2.43 -8.77 -11.89
CA ASP A 96 -3.81 -8.78 -11.38
C ASP A 96 -3.99 -9.72 -10.17
N SER A 97 -3.00 -9.73 -9.25
CA SER A 97 -3.07 -10.51 -8.00
C SER A 97 -2.22 -9.89 -6.89
N VAL A 98 -2.73 -9.95 -5.66
CA VAL A 98 -2.02 -9.47 -4.45
C VAL A 98 -1.14 -10.55 -3.81
N SER A 99 -1.09 -11.76 -4.38
CA SER A 99 -0.22 -12.83 -3.87
C SER A 99 1.24 -12.46 -4.00
N VAL A 100 1.91 -12.34 -2.87
CA VAL A 100 3.34 -12.08 -2.77
C VAL A 100 4.07 -13.42 -2.83
N SER A 101 5.06 -13.57 -3.72
CA SER A 101 6.01 -14.67 -3.61
C SER A 101 6.77 -14.54 -2.29
N ASP A 102 6.80 -15.62 -1.52
CA ASP A 102 7.40 -15.81 -0.20
C ASP A 102 8.94 -15.57 -0.20
N ASP A 103 9.41 -14.34 -0.47
CA ASP A 103 10.84 -14.01 -0.48
C ASP A 103 11.23 -13.24 0.82
N PRO A 104 11.99 -13.86 1.74
CA PRO A 104 12.23 -13.37 3.10
C PRO A 104 13.26 -12.23 3.23
N ARG A 105 13.51 -11.42 2.19
CA ARG A 105 14.60 -10.41 2.21
C ARG A 105 14.11 -8.96 2.18
N CYS A 106 13.31 -8.57 3.16
CA CYS A 106 13.15 -7.17 3.54
C CYS A 106 14.00 -6.89 4.79
N GLU A 107 15.32 -6.91 4.63
CA GLU A 107 16.22 -6.36 5.66
C GLU A 107 16.07 -4.83 5.64
N LEU A 108 15.40 -4.28 6.65
CA LEU A 108 15.60 -2.89 7.04
C LEU A 108 17.08 -2.73 7.44
N SER A 109 17.88 -2.11 6.58
CA SER A 109 19.15 -1.55 7.02
C SER A 109 18.82 -0.33 7.91
N VAL A 110 18.65 -0.58 9.20
CA VAL A 110 18.81 0.46 10.23
C VAL A 110 20.26 0.91 10.15
N ALA A 111 20.48 1.99 9.41
CA ALA A 111 21.75 2.70 9.43
C ALA A 111 21.98 3.19 10.87
N ASP A 112 23.04 2.61 11.43
CA ASP A 112 23.68 2.84 12.71
C ASP A 112 23.63 4.29 13.19
N SER A 113 23.15 4.47 14.42
CA SER A 113 23.29 5.72 15.18
C SER A 113 24.46 5.56 16.16
N GLU A 114 25.68 5.78 15.68
CA GLU A 114 26.82 5.87 16.57
C GLU A 114 26.79 7.18 17.37
N SER A 115 26.84 6.96 18.68
CA SER A 115 26.72 7.93 19.75
C SER A 115 28.09 8.49 20.16
N VAL A 116 28.11 9.79 20.46
CA VAL A 116 28.88 10.44 21.54
C VAL A 116 30.42 10.41 21.44
N SER A 117 31.01 11.57 21.13
CA SER A 117 32.34 11.94 21.65
C SER A 117 32.18 12.97 22.77
N HIS A 118 32.31 12.48 24.01
CA HIS A 118 32.56 13.32 25.19
C HIS A 118 34.07 13.39 25.44
N ALA A 119 34.46 14.50 26.06
CA ALA A 119 35.80 15.06 26.16
C ALA A 119 36.87 14.20 26.87
N ALA A 120 38.12 14.54 26.57
CA ALA A 120 39.25 14.49 27.50
C ALA A 120 39.99 15.83 27.45
#